data_AF-A0A2D8S235-F1
#
_entry.id   AF-A0A2D8S235-F1
#
_cell.length_a   1.000
_cell.length_b   1.000
_cell.length_c   1.000
_cell.angle_alpha   90.00
_cell.angle_beta   90.00
_cell.angle_gamma   90.00
#
_symmetry.space_group_name_H-M   'P 1'
#
loop_
_entity.id
_entity.type
_entity.pdbx_description
1 polymer ?
#
loop_
_entity_poly.entity_id
_entity_poly.type
_entity_poly.pdbx_seq_one_letter_code
_entity_poly.pdbx_strand_id
1 'polypeptide(L)'
;MSMASENAIAGGSIIKRAESYGIESISIDGNDVENVYETVAGFKESILSKGKPRFIECVTYRYRGHSKSDRNLYRTDEEINFWKEEKDPLIRFSGKLLEEGFKKSDLENIENEVKEEIKNSVKKALESPESSETNLEEDSYA
;
A
#
# COMPACT_ATOMS: atom_id res chain seq x y z
N MET A 1 0.55 -11.88 -12.78
CA MET A 1 1.16 -12.82 -11.81
C MET A 1 0.06 -13.49 -11.03
N SER A 2 0.11 -14.82 -10.84
CA SER A 2 -0.98 -15.64 -10.28
C SER A 2 -0.60 -16.52 -9.09
N MET A 3 0.66 -16.49 -8.65
CA MET A 3 1.15 -17.34 -7.57
C MET A 3 0.65 -16.85 -6.21
N ALA A 4 -0.05 -17.71 -5.46
CA ALA A 4 -0.45 -17.43 -4.09
C ALA A 4 0.75 -17.33 -3.14
N SER A 5 0.63 -16.51 -2.08
CA SER A 5 1.72 -16.26 -1.11
C SER A 5 2.19 -17.54 -0.42
N GLU A 6 1.28 -18.45 -0.06
CA GLU A 6 1.59 -19.75 0.54
C GLU A 6 2.54 -20.61 -0.32
N ASN A 7 2.44 -20.47 -1.65
CA ASN A 7 3.29 -21.20 -2.59
C ASN A 7 4.61 -20.47 -2.86
N ALA A 8 4.64 -19.14 -2.67
CA ALA A 8 5.85 -18.33 -2.85
C ALA A 8 6.77 -18.32 -1.63
N ILE A 9 6.24 -18.64 -0.45
CA ILE A 9 6.95 -18.54 0.82
C ILE A 9 7.33 -19.93 1.35
N ALA A 10 8.49 -20.44 0.92
CA ALA A 10 9.14 -21.57 1.58
C ALA A 10 9.31 -21.27 3.09
N GLY A 11 8.86 -22.20 3.94
CA GLY A 11 8.83 -22.05 5.41
C GLY A 11 7.54 -21.44 5.98
N GLY A 12 6.59 -21.03 5.13
CA GLY A 12 5.23 -20.61 5.52
C GLY A 12 5.13 -19.27 6.24
N SER A 13 6.24 -18.53 6.43
CA SER A 13 6.23 -17.22 7.09
C SER A 13 7.33 -16.33 6.53
N ILE A 14 6.94 -15.12 6.09
CA ILE A 14 7.91 -14.12 5.63
C ILE A 14 8.71 -13.54 6.81
N ILE A 15 8.08 -13.41 7.97
CA ILE A 15 8.70 -12.89 9.21
C ILE A 15 9.83 -13.77 9.67
N LYS A 16 9.64 -15.09 9.66
CA LYS A 16 10.71 -16.05 10.02
C LYS A 16 11.95 -15.89 9.16
N ARG A 17 11.82 -15.39 7.92
CA ARG A 17 12.99 -15.07 7.09
C ARG A 17 13.76 -13.89 7.68
N ALA A 18 13.09 -12.82 8.09
CA ALA A 18 13.73 -11.68 8.74
C ALA A 18 14.41 -12.10 10.06
N GLU A 19 13.70 -12.88 10.88
CA GLU A 19 14.22 -13.41 12.16
C GLU A 19 15.50 -14.24 11.95
N SER A 20 15.59 -15.01 10.86
CA SER A 20 16.80 -15.81 10.56
C SER A 20 18.06 -14.97 10.31
N TYR A 21 17.90 -13.69 9.97
CA TYR A 21 19.00 -12.73 9.85
C TYR A 21 19.24 -11.92 11.15
N GLY A 22 18.56 -12.28 12.25
CA GLY A 22 18.61 -11.53 13.50
C GLY A 22 17.92 -10.17 13.43
N ILE A 23 17.01 -9.98 12.48
CA ILE A 23 16.23 -8.74 12.31
C ILE A 23 14.97 -8.85 13.17
N GLU A 24 14.74 -7.85 14.01
CA GLU A 24 13.51 -7.75 14.77
C GLU A 24 12.34 -7.46 13.82
N SER A 25 11.29 -8.26 13.93
CA SER A 25 10.22 -8.31 12.95
C SER A 25 8.83 -8.48 13.56
N ILE A 26 7.80 -7.95 12.89
CA ILE A 26 6.40 -8.01 13.33
C ILE A 26 5.44 -8.19 12.15
N SER A 27 4.34 -8.94 12.36
CA SER A 27 3.20 -9.01 11.43
C SER A 27 2.09 -8.15 11.98
N ILE A 28 1.49 -7.32 11.14
CA ILE A 28 0.36 -6.47 11.50
C ILE A 28 -0.73 -6.56 10.44
N ASP A 29 -1.95 -6.20 10.84
CA ASP A 29 -3.04 -5.93 9.90
C ASP A 29 -2.68 -4.69 9.07
N GLY A 30 -2.35 -4.91 7.79
CA GLY A 30 -1.96 -3.85 6.87
C GLY A 30 -3.13 -2.94 6.48
N ASN A 31 -4.36 -3.31 6.82
CA ASN A 31 -5.56 -2.51 6.58
C ASN A 31 -6.02 -1.73 7.82
N ASP A 32 -5.25 -1.77 8.91
CA ASP A 32 -5.40 -0.89 10.07
C ASP A 32 -4.38 0.26 9.96
N VAL A 33 -4.84 1.41 9.46
CA VAL A 33 -3.96 2.54 9.11
C VAL A 33 -3.23 3.09 10.33
N GLU A 34 -3.88 3.11 11.49
CA GLU A 34 -3.28 3.62 12.73
C GLU A 34 -2.26 2.63 13.29
N ASN A 35 -2.57 1.34 13.33
CA ASN A 35 -1.62 0.33 13.77
C ASN A 35 -0.37 0.30 12.88
N VAL A 36 -0.55 0.45 11.55
CA VAL A 36 0.57 0.61 10.61
C VAL A 36 1.39 1.86 10.95
N TYR A 37 0.74 3.01 11.16
CA TYR A 37 1.42 4.25 11.50
C TYR A 37 2.22 4.13 12.81
N GLU A 38 1.59 3.66 13.88
CA GLU A 38 2.21 3.51 15.20
C GLU A 38 3.38 2.53 15.16
N THR A 39 3.22 1.38 14.50
CA THR A 39 4.29 0.39 14.35
C THR A 39 5.48 0.96 13.59
N VAL A 40 5.24 1.64 12.47
CA VAL A 40 6.30 2.27 11.67
C VAL A 40 7.00 3.39 12.46
N ALA A 41 6.24 4.21 13.18
CA ALA A 41 6.79 5.30 14.00
C ALA A 41 7.72 4.74 15.10
N GLY A 42 7.28 3.74 15.86
CA GLY A 42 8.09 3.11 16.89
C GLY A 42 9.35 2.42 16.32
N PHE A 43 9.23 1.76 15.17
CA PHE A 43 10.38 1.13 14.51
C PHE A 43 11.37 2.18 13.99
N LYS A 44 10.91 3.31 13.45
CA LYS A 44 11.76 4.42 13.04
C LYS A 44 12.58 4.96 14.20
N GLU A 45 11.96 5.22 15.36
CA GLU A 45 12.67 5.67 16.56
C GLU A 45 13.75 4.66 17.00
N SER A 46 13.41 3.37 16.96
CA SER A 46 14.37 2.31 17.27
C SER A 46 15.52 2.21 16.26
N ILE A 47 15.26 2.44 14.97
CA ILE A 47 16.30 2.44 13.93
C ILE A 47 17.26 3.62 14.16
N LEU A 48 16.73 4.81 14.39
CA LEU A 48 17.53 6.02 14.62
C LEU A 48 18.39 5.92 15.88
N SER A 49 17.88 5.30 16.95
CA SER A 49 18.60 5.16 18.22
C SER A 49 19.61 4.00 18.24
N LYS A 50 19.28 2.86 17.62
CA LYS A 50 20.10 1.62 17.72
C LYS A 50 20.88 1.31 16.44
N GLY A 51 20.57 1.96 15.32
CA GLY A 51 21.21 1.70 14.02
C GLY A 51 20.97 0.30 13.46
N LYS A 52 19.92 -0.40 13.92
CA LYS A 52 19.59 -1.77 13.49
C LYS A 52 18.36 -1.79 12.59
N PRO A 53 18.32 -2.64 11.54
CA PRO A 53 17.15 -2.77 10.69
C PRO A 53 15.97 -3.38 11.46
N ARG A 54 14.79 -3.14 10.91
CA ARG A 54 13.53 -3.70 11.36
C ARG A 54 12.73 -4.21 10.16
N PHE A 55 11.86 -5.19 10.38
CA PHE A 55 11.02 -5.75 9.32
C PHE A 55 9.55 -5.75 9.74
N ILE A 56 8.67 -5.20 8.91
CA ILE A 56 7.23 -5.19 9.16
C ILE A 56 6.56 -5.92 8.00
N GLU A 57 5.78 -6.96 8.30
CA GLU A 57 4.82 -7.56 7.37
C GLU A 57 3.46 -6.89 7.57
N CYS A 58 3.02 -6.10 6.58
CA CYS A 58 1.66 -5.58 6.54
C CYS A 58 0.79 -6.53 5.73
N VAL A 59 -0.05 -7.32 6.40
CA VAL A 59 -0.97 -8.26 5.74
C VAL A 59 -2.12 -7.48 5.11
N THR A 60 -2.20 -7.49 3.78
CA THR A 60 -3.20 -6.71 3.01
C THR A 60 -3.64 -7.47 1.75
N TYR A 61 -4.50 -6.86 0.94
CA TYR A 61 -5.12 -7.50 -0.21
C TYR A 61 -5.22 -6.60 -1.44
N ARG A 62 -4.89 -7.15 -2.60
CA ARG A 62 -4.98 -6.46 -3.89
C ARG A 62 -6.32 -6.77 -4.58
N TYR A 63 -7.25 -5.82 -4.60
CA TYR A 63 -8.60 -6.03 -5.16
C TYR A 63 -8.64 -6.36 -6.66
N ARG A 64 -7.74 -5.76 -7.45
CA ARG A 64 -7.73 -5.91 -8.92
C ARG A 64 -6.75 -7.01 -9.36
N GLY A 65 -6.75 -7.32 -10.64
CA GLY A 65 -5.71 -8.15 -11.27
C GLY A 65 -4.31 -7.55 -11.06
N HIS A 66 -3.26 -8.32 -11.37
CA HIS A 66 -1.87 -7.88 -11.18
C HIS A 66 -1.52 -6.62 -11.99
N SER A 67 -2.13 -6.48 -13.16
CA SER A 67 -1.95 -5.33 -14.04
C SER A 67 -3.23 -5.10 -14.84
N LYS A 68 -3.27 -4.04 -15.65
CA LYS A 68 -4.39 -3.73 -16.57
C LYS A 68 -4.72 -4.90 -17.51
N SER A 69 -3.73 -5.73 -17.85
CA SER A 69 -3.88 -6.86 -18.77
C SER A 69 -4.25 -8.18 -18.07
N ASP A 70 -4.29 -8.21 -16.74
CA ASP A 70 -4.56 -9.41 -15.97
C ASP A 70 -6.07 -9.58 -15.69
N ARG A 71 -6.62 -10.68 -16.20
CA ARG A 71 -8.04 -11.05 -16.05
C ARG A 71 -8.39 -11.64 -14.69
N ASN A 72 -7.41 -11.90 -13.82
CA ASN A 72 -7.62 -12.39 -12.45
C ASN A 72 -8.33 -13.76 -12.36
N LEU A 73 -7.87 -14.76 -13.13
CA LEU A 73 -8.50 -16.09 -13.20
C LEU A 73 -8.10 -17.06 -12.06
N TYR A 74 -7.41 -16.58 -11.03
CA TYR A 74 -6.73 -17.40 -10.02
C TYR A 74 -7.17 -17.11 -8.59
N ARG A 75 -8.21 -16.29 -8.40
CA ARG A 75 -8.83 -15.95 -7.11
C ARG A 75 -10.34 -15.91 -7.31
N THR A 76 -11.11 -16.24 -6.27
CA THR A 76 -12.56 -16.23 -6.37
C THR A 76 -13.12 -14.84 -6.09
N ASP A 77 -14.33 -14.58 -6.59
CA ASP A 77 -15.00 -13.30 -6.33
C ASP A 77 -15.39 -13.18 -4.86
N GLU A 78 -15.72 -14.29 -4.19
CA GLU A 78 -16.05 -14.32 -2.76
C GLU A 78 -14.87 -13.87 -1.90
N GLU A 79 -13.66 -14.37 -2.19
CA GLU A 79 -12.44 -13.96 -1.48
C GLU A 79 -12.22 -12.44 -1.63
N ILE A 80 -12.33 -11.93 -2.87
CA ILE A 80 -12.10 -10.52 -3.17
C ILE A 80 -13.16 -9.64 -2.49
N ASN A 81 -14.42 -10.05 -2.52
CA ASN A 81 -15.52 -9.28 -1.93
C ASN A 81 -15.43 -9.26 -0.40
N PHE A 82 -15.07 -10.39 0.23
CA PHE A 82 -14.78 -10.41 1.67
C PHE A 82 -13.75 -9.34 2.06
N TRP A 83 -12.64 -9.25 1.33
CA TRP A 83 -11.62 -8.25 1.62
C TRP A 83 -12.08 -6.80 1.38
N LYS A 84 -12.90 -6.56 0.35
CA LYS A 84 -13.45 -5.22 0.04
C LYS A 84 -14.51 -4.77 1.04
N GLU A 85 -15.34 -5.69 1.53
CA GLU A 85 -16.49 -5.34 2.36
C GLU A 85 -16.10 -5.31 3.84
N GLU A 86 -15.34 -6.32 4.29
CA GLU A 86 -15.05 -6.51 5.71
C GLU A 86 -13.70 -5.94 6.14
N LYS A 87 -12.78 -5.72 5.19
CA LYS A 87 -11.38 -5.40 5.50
C LYS A 87 -10.87 -4.14 4.82
N ASP A 88 -11.71 -3.35 4.14
CA ASP A 88 -11.25 -2.16 3.45
C ASP A 88 -10.73 -1.10 4.44
N PRO A 89 -9.46 -0.64 4.30
CA PRO A 89 -8.87 0.31 5.23
C PRO A 89 -9.57 1.67 5.21
N LEU A 90 -10.09 2.12 4.07
CA LEU A 90 -10.78 3.40 3.96
C LEU A 90 -12.15 3.33 4.63
N ILE A 91 -12.91 2.24 4.43
CA ILE A 91 -14.21 2.05 5.08
C ILE A 91 -14.03 1.99 6.61
N ARG A 92 -13.07 1.18 7.08
CA ARG A 92 -12.78 1.05 8.52
C ARG A 92 -12.38 2.38 9.14
N PHE A 93 -11.41 3.08 8.54
CA PHE A 93 -10.88 4.30 9.11
C PHE A 93 -11.88 5.46 9.04
N SER A 94 -12.60 5.61 7.92
CA SER A 94 -13.66 6.62 7.81
C SER A 94 -14.81 6.37 8.79
N GLY A 95 -15.20 5.11 9.02
CA GLY A 95 -16.17 4.74 10.05
C GLY A 95 -15.74 5.20 11.44
N LYS A 96 -14.48 4.90 11.82
CA LYS A 96 -13.91 5.36 13.09
C LYS A 96 -13.90 6.89 13.22
N LEU A 97 -13.50 7.62 12.18
CA LEU A 97 -13.51 9.09 12.21
C LEU A 97 -14.93 9.65 12.43
N LEU A 98 -15.95 9.05 11.82
CA LEU A 98 -17.34 9.47 12.06
C LEU A 98 -17.78 9.22 13.50
N GLU A 99 -17.36 8.10 14.10
CA GLU A 99 -17.59 7.80 15.53
C GLU A 99 -16.88 8.79 16.46
N GLU A 100 -15.70 9.27 16.06
CA GLU A 100 -14.93 10.30 16.79
C GLU A 100 -15.46 11.73 16.59
N GLY A 101 -16.53 11.90 15.80
CA GLY A 101 -17.23 13.16 15.64
C GLY A 101 -16.79 14.00 14.43
N PHE A 102 -15.98 13.45 13.53
CA PHE A 102 -15.72 14.08 12.24
C PHE A 102 -17.01 14.11 11.41
N LYS A 103 -17.21 15.17 10.62
CA LYS A 103 -18.41 15.27 9.79
C LYS A 103 -18.20 14.51 8.50
N LYS A 104 -19.25 13.84 8.04
CA LYS A 104 -19.26 13.22 6.71
C LYS A 104 -18.92 14.22 5.60
N SER A 105 -19.36 15.47 5.71
CA SER A 105 -19.01 16.54 4.77
C SER A 105 -17.51 16.78 4.65
N ASP A 106 -16.76 16.60 5.74
CA ASP A 106 -15.31 16.82 5.73
C ASP A 106 -14.61 15.72 4.91
N LEU A 107 -15.08 14.47 5.07
CA LEU A 107 -14.59 13.34 4.27
C LEU A 107 -14.94 13.50 2.79
N GLU A 108 -16.17 13.92 2.48
CA GLU A 108 -16.61 14.19 1.12
C GLU A 108 -15.81 15.34 0.47
N ASN A 109 -15.47 16.37 1.24
CA ASN A 109 -14.63 17.47 0.77
C ASN A 109 -13.22 16.99 0.42
N ILE A 110 -12.58 16.19 1.28
CA ILE A 110 -11.26 15.59 1.01
C ILE A 110 -11.30 14.75 -0.27
N GLU A 111 -12.33 13.93 -0.47
CA GLU A 111 -12.46 13.12 -1.67
C GLU A 111 -12.58 13.98 -2.94
N ASN A 112 -13.32 15.09 -2.87
CA ASN A 112 -13.46 16.02 -3.99
C ASN A 112 -12.16 16.79 -4.29
N GLU A 113 -11.44 17.22 -3.25
CA GLU A 113 -10.13 17.87 -3.40
C GLU A 113 -9.14 16.93 -4.11
N VAL A 114 -9.05 15.67 -3.66
CA VAL A 114 -8.18 14.65 -4.28
C VAL A 114 -8.59 14.37 -5.74
N LYS A 115 -9.90 14.33 -6.05
CA LYS A 115 -10.37 14.16 -7.44
C LYS A 115 -9.92 15.29 -8.34
N GLU A 116 -10.04 16.54 -7.91
CA GLU A 116 -9.59 17.68 -8.69
C GLU A 116 -8.06 17.72 -8.80
N GLU A 117 -7.32 17.34 -7.76
CA GLU A 117 -5.86 17.21 -7.83
C GLU A 117 -5.42 16.18 -8.88
N ILE A 118 -6.05 14.99 -8.89
CA ILE A 118 -5.77 13.95 -9.88
C ILE A 118 -6.07 14.46 -11.29
N LYS A 119 -7.22 15.10 -11.50
CA LYS A 119 -7.62 15.65 -12.80
C LYS A 119 -6.64 16.70 -13.31
N ASN A 120 -6.21 17.61 -12.44
CA ASN A 120 -5.22 18.63 -12.77
C ASN A 120 -3.85 18.00 -13.10
N SER A 121 -3.45 16.97 -12.35
CA SER A 121 -2.20 16.24 -12.59
C SER A 121 -2.21 15.52 -13.93
N VAL A 122 -3.32 14.85 -14.28
CA VAL A 122 -3.50 14.19 -15.58
C VAL A 122 -3.47 15.22 -16.71
N LYS A 123 -4.18 16.35 -16.56
CA LYS A 123 -4.15 17.43 -17.55
C LYS A 123 -2.72 17.93 -17.78
N LYS A 124 -2.00 18.23 -16.72
CA LYS A 124 -0.60 18.69 -16.79
C LYS A 124 0.29 17.66 -17.48
N ALA A 125 0.12 16.37 -17.19
CA ALA A 125 0.89 15.31 -17.83
C ALA A 125 0.61 15.22 -19.34
N LEU A 126 -0.65 15.36 -19.77
CA LEU A 126 -1.04 15.33 -21.19
C LEU A 126 -0.63 16.59 -21.96
N GLU A 127 -0.56 17.74 -21.29
CA GLU A 127 -0.10 19.01 -21.87
C GLU A 127 1.42 19.17 -21.84
N SER A 128 2.14 18.28 -21.14
CA SER A 128 3.59 18.32 -21.08
C SER A 128 4.17 17.96 -22.46
N PRO A 129 5.25 18.64 -22.89
CA PRO A 129 5.91 18.30 -24.14
C PRO A 129 6.45 16.87 -24.08
N GLU A 130 6.42 16.18 -25.22
CA GLU A 130 7.14 14.91 -25.38
C GLU A 130 8.64 15.14 -25.13
N SER A 131 9.31 14.13 -24.57
CA SER A 131 10.76 14.16 -24.39
C SER A 131 11.45 14.29 -25.75
N SER A 132 12.52 15.08 -25.82
CA SER A 132 13.34 15.17 -27.05
C SER A 132 14.03 13.83 -27.34
N GLU A 133 14.21 13.51 -28.63
CA GLU A 133 14.88 12.29 -29.08
C GLU A 133 16.33 12.16 -28.56
N THR A 134 16.98 13.29 -28.23
CA THR A 134 18.33 13.33 -27.64
C THR A 134 18.38 12.89 -26.17
N ASN A 135 17.24 12.79 -25.47
CA ASN A 135 17.16 12.40 -24.05
C ASN A 135 17.37 10.88 -23.84
N LEU A 136 17.61 10.11 -24.91
CA LEU A 136 17.86 8.66 -24.81
C LEU A 136 19.22 8.33 -24.20
N GLU A 137 20.22 9.18 -24.40
CA GLU A 137 21.60 8.98 -23.90
C GLU A 137 21.93 9.85 -22.68
N GLU A 138 21.08 10.85 -22.39
CA GLU A 138 21.13 11.62 -21.15
C GLU A 138 20.96 10.67 -19.95
N ASP A 139 21.65 10.96 -18.84
CA ASP A 139 21.73 10.12 -17.62
C ASP A 139 22.40 8.74 -17.77
N SER A 140 22.93 8.38 -18.96
CA SER A 140 23.75 7.17 -19.14
C SER A 140 25.10 7.27 -18.41
N TYR A 141 25.68 8.47 -18.41
CA TYR A 141 26.84 8.85 -17.62
C TYR A 141 26.62 10.25 -17.03
N ALA A 142 27.38 10.56 -15.97
CA ALA A 142 27.37 11.87 -15.31
C ALA A 142 28.09 12.96 -16.12
#